data_AF-A0A972GRV8-F1
#
_entry.id   AF-A0A972GRV8-F1
#
_cell.length_a   1.000
_cell.length_b   1.000
_cell.length_c   1.000
_cell.angle_alpha   90.00
_cell.angle_beta   90.00
_cell.angle_gamma   90.00
#
_symmetry.space_group_name_H-M   'P 1'
#
loop_
_entity.id
_entity.type
_entity.pdbx_description
1 polymer ?
#
loop_
_entity_poly.entity_id
_entity_poly.type
_entity_poly.pdbx_seq_one_letter_code
_entity_poly.pdbx_strand_id
1 'polypeptide(L)'
;MDTLDSRFTDAIEGMYYTFEDDDNETKFIEMNNAFAKLIGLSKSELLIINPHTLYVPESSKKQLLKKQRLQLKGYLFSEEQLLGHNGVKLNVEVHSSKVHWGDKEIYFHVVKEISEKKWIASQVRNKPILASGILDENLNICTIHNHYEPLPFTLETGMPGASLYSYIDEADLMKVKRSVSKAIEYRQEKQVAFHTNGLYEVGPVKLRVIVKPLVNGNNDVIKVAFVLIRAEGFGALNESIVPPLLLACL
;
A
#
# COMPACT_ATOMS: atom_id res chain seq x y z
N MET A 1 10.99 7.68 34.07
CA MET A 1 11.16 8.18 32.69
C MET A 1 10.50 7.12 31.84
N ASP A 2 9.18 7.27 31.70
CA ASP A 2 8.31 6.18 31.30
C ASP A 2 8.59 5.80 29.86
N THR A 3 8.79 4.51 29.65
CA THR A 3 9.07 3.89 28.36
C THR A 3 7.98 4.27 27.38
N LEU A 4 8.34 5.03 26.35
CA LEU A 4 7.54 5.18 25.15
C LEU A 4 7.04 3.80 24.73
N ASP A 5 5.73 3.71 24.61
CA ASP A 5 4.98 2.49 24.35
C ASP A 5 5.56 1.76 23.13
N SER A 6 5.98 0.50 23.29
CA SER A 6 6.50 -0.31 22.17
C SER A 6 5.51 -0.35 21.01
N ARG A 7 4.20 -0.21 21.29
CA ARG A 7 3.14 -0.08 20.28
C ARG A 7 3.34 1.10 19.32
N PHE A 8 3.89 2.23 19.77
CA PHE A 8 4.18 3.37 18.90
C PHE A 8 5.41 3.11 18.03
N THR A 9 6.47 2.58 18.64
CA THR A 9 7.76 2.36 17.97
C THR A 9 7.69 1.24 16.93
N ASP A 10 6.99 0.15 17.27
CA ASP A 10 6.93 -1.09 16.48
C ASP A 10 5.71 -1.16 15.56
N ALA A 11 4.88 -0.11 15.52
CA ALA A 11 3.75 -0.03 14.60
C ALA A 11 4.20 -0.10 13.14
N ILE A 12 3.41 -0.81 12.34
CA ILE A 12 3.61 -0.93 10.88
C ILE A 12 3.24 0.38 10.19
N GLU A 13 2.19 1.05 10.65
CA GLU A 13 1.79 2.36 10.16
C GLU A 13 2.74 3.47 10.66
N GLY A 14 2.89 4.50 9.84
CA GLY A 14 3.59 5.71 10.26
C GLY A 14 2.79 6.41 11.35
N MET A 15 3.46 6.81 12.43
CA MET A 15 2.83 7.54 13.53
C MET A 15 3.67 8.74 13.90
N TYR A 16 3.02 9.87 14.21
CA TYR A 16 3.70 11.04 14.71
C TYR A 16 2.78 11.93 15.55
N TYR A 17 3.39 12.79 16.36
CA TYR A 17 2.73 13.83 17.13
C TYR A 17 3.12 15.21 16.62
N THR A 18 2.17 16.14 16.64
CA THR A 18 2.42 17.55 16.37
C THR A 18 1.83 18.46 17.43
N PHE A 19 2.36 19.68 17.51
CA PHE A 19 1.74 20.78 18.23
C PHE A 19 1.74 22.03 17.34
N GLU A 20 0.96 23.02 17.75
CA GLU A 20 1.02 24.38 17.20
C GLU A 20 1.81 25.25 18.17
N ASP A 21 2.80 25.97 17.66
CA ASP A 21 3.52 26.98 18.43
C ASP A 21 2.77 28.32 18.45
N ASP A 22 3.34 29.30 19.15
CA ASP A 22 2.74 30.63 19.35
C ASP A 22 2.56 31.41 18.03
N ASP A 23 3.31 31.05 16.99
CA ASP A 23 3.22 31.62 15.64
C ASP A 23 2.19 30.88 14.76
N ASN A 24 1.40 29.95 15.34
CA ASN A 24 0.50 29.03 14.66
C ASN A 24 1.19 28.10 13.65
N GLU A 25 2.50 27.91 13.75
CA GLU A 25 3.20 26.92 12.95
C GLU A 25 3.04 25.53 13.56
N THR A 26 2.76 24.55 12.70
CA THR A 26 2.74 23.15 13.13
C THR A 26 4.17 22.63 13.18
N LYS A 27 4.53 21.95 14.27
CA LYS A 27 5.84 21.33 14.48
C LYS A 27 5.66 19.87 14.86
N PHE A 28 6.60 19.03 14.44
CA PHE A 28 6.68 17.66 14.96
C PHE A 28 7.15 17.67 16.41
N ILE A 29 6.58 16.78 17.22
CA ILE A 29 7.07 16.46 18.58
C ILE A 29 7.92 15.19 18.50
N GLU A 30 7.35 14.14 17.90
CA GLU A 30 7.95 12.82 17.81
C GLU A 30 7.32 12.05 16.65
N MET A 31 8.05 11.06 16.12
CA MET A 31 7.56 10.13 15.12
C MET A 31 8.19 8.75 15.27
N ASN A 32 7.48 7.73 14.80
CA ASN A 32 8.00 6.37 14.77
C ASN A 32 8.89 6.10 13.55
N ASN A 33 9.51 4.92 13.51
CA ASN A 33 10.42 4.53 12.43
C ASN A 33 9.68 4.33 11.11
N ALA A 34 8.44 3.85 11.16
CA ALA A 34 7.62 3.62 9.97
C ALA A 34 7.33 4.93 9.21
N PHE A 35 7.02 6.02 9.91
CA PHE A 35 6.78 7.32 9.29
C PHE A 35 8.05 7.88 8.63
N ALA A 36 9.18 7.82 9.35
CA ALA A 36 10.48 8.25 8.83
C ALA A 36 10.86 7.45 7.56
N LYS A 37 10.72 6.12 7.60
CA LYS A 37 10.98 5.23 6.46
C LYS A 37 10.06 5.52 5.27
N LEU A 38 8.78 5.84 5.53
CA LEU A 38 7.81 6.20 4.50
C LEU A 38 8.20 7.50 3.78
N ILE A 39 8.51 8.56 4.53
CA ILE A 39 8.89 9.86 3.96
C ILE A 39 10.30 9.84 3.34
N GLY A 40 11.19 8.96 3.81
CA GLY A 40 12.58 8.87 3.35
C GLY A 40 13.54 9.81 4.07
N LEU A 41 13.09 10.50 5.11
CA LEU A 41 13.91 11.40 5.91
C LEU A 41 14.24 10.77 7.27
N SER A 42 15.39 11.12 7.84
CA SER A 42 15.70 10.77 9.23
C SER A 42 14.76 11.51 10.18
N LYS A 43 14.56 10.96 11.39
CA LYS A 43 13.75 11.63 12.42
C LYS A 43 14.28 13.02 12.77
N SER A 44 15.61 13.18 12.83
CA SER A 44 16.25 14.48 13.10
C SER A 44 15.95 15.52 12.02
N GLU A 45 15.93 15.12 10.74
CA GLU A 45 15.56 16.01 9.64
C GLU A 45 14.06 16.33 9.67
N LEU A 46 13.22 15.35 9.99
CA LEU A 46 11.78 15.55 10.10
C LEU A 46 11.42 16.51 11.25
N LEU A 47 12.10 16.42 12.39
CA LEU A 47 11.83 17.28 13.56
C LEU A 47 12.06 18.78 13.28
N ILE A 48 12.88 19.13 12.30
CA ILE A 48 13.19 20.53 11.97
C ILE A 48 12.35 21.10 10.82
N ILE A 49 11.58 20.28 10.11
CA ILE A 49 10.69 20.76 9.04
C ILE A 49 9.27 21.00 9.54
N ASN A 50 8.56 21.89 8.85
CA ASN A 50 7.14 22.08 9.06
C ASN A 50 6.35 20.93 8.39
N PRO A 51 5.48 20.18 9.10
CA PRO A 51 4.70 19.08 8.52
C PRO A 51 3.89 19.45 7.27
N HIS A 52 3.48 20.72 7.13
CA HIS A 52 2.73 21.19 5.96
C HIS A 52 3.53 21.14 4.66
N THR A 53 4.87 21.17 4.71
CA THR A 53 5.73 21.06 3.53
C THR A 53 5.72 19.65 2.93
N LEU A 54 5.31 18.65 3.71
CA LEU A 54 5.16 17.28 3.24
C LEU A 54 3.91 17.08 2.39
N TYR A 55 2.99 18.04 2.30
CA TYR A 55 1.80 17.89 1.45
C TYR A 55 2.07 18.41 0.04
N VAL A 56 1.49 17.75 -0.95
CA VAL A 56 1.53 18.25 -2.33
C VAL A 56 0.88 19.65 -2.41
N PRO A 57 1.41 20.59 -3.23
CA PRO A 57 0.91 21.97 -3.29
C PRO A 57 -0.59 22.07 -3.58
N GLU A 58 -1.15 21.14 -4.35
CA GLU A 58 -2.57 21.07 -4.71
C GLU A 58 -3.48 20.84 -3.48
N SER A 59 -2.93 20.29 -2.39
CA SER A 59 -3.66 20.02 -1.15
C SER A 59 -3.66 21.19 -0.16
N SER A 60 -2.79 22.19 -0.35
CA SER A 60 -2.60 23.33 0.56
C SER A 60 -3.90 24.05 0.91
N LYS A 61 -4.75 24.33 -0.10
CA LYS A 61 -6.04 25.05 0.09
C LYS A 61 -7.00 24.33 1.04
N LYS A 62 -6.89 23.01 1.16
CA LYS A 62 -7.77 22.20 2.02
C LYS A 62 -7.20 22.05 3.43
N GLN A 63 -5.93 22.39 3.68
CA GLN A 63 -5.31 22.17 4.99
C GLN A 63 -5.91 23.05 6.08
N LEU A 64 -6.20 24.31 5.79
CA LEU A 64 -6.85 25.20 6.76
C LEU A 64 -8.22 24.67 7.21
N LEU A 65 -9.04 24.20 6.26
CA LEU A 65 -10.36 23.62 6.57
C LEU A 65 -10.24 22.31 7.36
N LYS A 66 -9.24 21.48 7.05
CA LYS A 66 -8.94 20.25 7.79
C LYS A 66 -8.50 20.55 9.22
N LYS A 67 -7.61 21.52 9.41
CA LYS A 67 -7.16 22.01 10.71
C LYS A 67 -8.34 22.47 11.56
N GLN A 68 -9.20 23.35 11.03
CA GLN A 68 -10.40 23.82 11.72
C GLN A 68 -11.33 22.66 12.09
N ARG A 69 -11.53 21.70 11.19
CA ARG A 69 -12.36 20.52 11.46
C ARG A 69 -11.77 19.65 12.57
N LEU A 70 -10.46 19.44 12.57
CA LEU A 70 -9.76 18.68 13.61
C LEU A 70 -9.87 19.39 14.97
N GLN A 71 -9.69 20.71 15.00
CA GLN A 71 -9.85 21.52 16.21
C GLN A 71 -11.27 21.45 16.77
N LEU A 72 -12.29 21.56 15.92
CA LEU A 72 -13.70 21.54 16.32
C LEU A 72 -14.20 20.15 16.74
N LYS A 73 -13.81 19.10 16.02
CA LYS A 73 -14.35 17.74 16.23
C LYS A 73 -13.46 16.86 17.10
N GLY A 74 -12.19 17.23 17.29
CA GLY A 74 -11.19 16.41 17.96
C GLY A 74 -10.69 15.22 17.14
N TYR A 75 -11.23 14.97 15.94
CA TYR A 75 -10.75 13.93 15.04
C TYR A 75 -10.96 14.29 13.56
N LEU A 76 -10.12 13.74 12.68
CA LEU A 76 -10.19 13.89 11.24
C LEU A 76 -9.68 12.63 10.56
N PHE A 77 -10.37 12.22 9.51
CA PHE A 77 -9.88 11.26 8.52
C PHE A 77 -9.79 11.95 7.18
N SER A 78 -8.69 11.74 6.45
CA SER A 78 -8.55 12.20 5.07
C SER A 78 -7.61 11.32 4.26
N GLU A 79 -7.90 11.18 2.96
CA GLU A 79 -6.92 10.71 1.99
C GLU A 79 -6.10 11.89 1.47
N GLU A 80 -4.79 11.72 1.44
CA GLU A 80 -3.82 12.77 1.12
C GLU A 80 -2.77 12.27 0.13
N GLN A 81 -2.07 13.23 -0.48
CA GLN A 81 -0.81 12.97 -1.15
C GLN A 81 0.29 13.71 -0.43
N LEU A 82 1.29 12.96 0.02
CA LEU A 82 2.50 13.49 0.61
C LEU A 82 3.65 13.51 -0.40
N LEU A 83 4.61 14.39 -0.19
CA LEU A 83 5.89 14.48 -0.87
C LEU A 83 6.94 13.81 0.01
N GLY A 84 7.49 12.70 -0.48
CA GLY A 84 8.69 12.10 0.07
C GLY A 84 9.95 12.90 -0.27
N HIS A 85 11.08 12.55 0.35
CA HIS A 85 12.37 13.22 0.22
C HIS A 85 12.76 13.56 -1.23
N ASN A 86 12.62 12.61 -2.16
CA ASN A 86 12.97 12.77 -3.57
C ASN A 86 11.81 13.28 -4.45
N GLY A 87 10.82 13.94 -3.86
CA GLY A 87 9.63 14.43 -4.56
C GLY A 87 8.64 13.33 -4.97
N VAL A 88 8.85 12.09 -4.49
CA VAL A 88 7.94 10.97 -4.71
C VAL A 88 6.58 11.28 -4.10
N LYS A 89 5.51 11.17 -4.89
CA LYS A 89 4.13 11.33 -4.41
C LYS A 89 3.65 10.05 -3.73
N LEU A 90 3.38 10.11 -2.45
CA LEU A 90 2.90 9.00 -1.62
C LEU A 90 1.41 9.16 -1.37
N ASN A 91 0.60 8.16 -1.72
CA ASN A 91 -0.83 8.20 -1.41
C ASN A 91 -1.05 7.63 -0.01
N VAL A 92 -1.65 8.42 0.88
CA VAL A 92 -1.84 8.01 2.27
C VAL A 92 -3.25 8.26 2.75
N GLU A 93 -3.70 7.45 3.70
CA GLU A 93 -4.80 7.73 4.60
C GLU A 93 -4.21 8.30 5.90
N VAL A 94 -4.71 9.46 6.34
CA VAL A 94 -4.28 10.12 7.57
C VAL A 94 -5.45 10.14 8.54
N HIS A 95 -5.27 9.51 9.69
CA HIS A 95 -6.15 9.60 10.83
C HIS A 95 -5.50 10.54 11.85
N SER A 96 -6.17 11.64 12.17
CA SER A 96 -5.69 12.62 13.13
C SER A 96 -6.65 12.72 14.30
N SER A 97 -6.13 12.79 15.51
CA SER A 97 -6.91 12.98 16.73
C SER A 97 -6.26 14.02 17.63
N LYS A 98 -7.08 14.83 18.27
CA LYS A 98 -6.66 15.77 19.31
C LYS A 98 -6.42 15.00 20.61
N VAL A 99 -5.29 15.27 21.26
CA VAL A 99 -4.87 14.65 22.51
C VAL A 99 -4.41 15.75 23.46
N HIS A 100 -4.60 15.56 24.77
CA HIS A 100 -4.11 16.49 25.78
C HIS A 100 -2.83 15.92 26.39
N TRP A 101 -1.79 16.75 26.48
CA TRP A 101 -0.57 16.43 27.21
C TRP A 101 -0.30 17.51 28.25
N GLY A 102 -0.74 17.24 29.48
CA GLY A 102 -0.88 18.28 30.50
C GLY A 102 -1.92 19.31 30.06
N ASP A 103 -1.57 20.59 30.15
CA ASP A 103 -2.42 21.71 29.72
C ASP A 103 -2.25 22.07 28.24
N LYS A 104 -1.43 21.31 27.49
CA LYS A 104 -1.18 21.56 26.07
C LYS A 104 -2.02 20.65 25.19
N GLU A 105 -2.58 21.25 24.14
CA GLU A 105 -3.24 20.53 23.06
C GLU A 105 -2.19 20.06 22.06
N ILE A 106 -2.15 18.75 21.80
CA ILE A 106 -1.31 18.14 20.77
C ILE A 106 -2.17 17.30 19.83
N TYR A 107 -1.63 16.94 18.68
CA TYR A 107 -2.33 16.12 17.70
C TYR A 107 -1.52 14.85 17.43
N PHE A 108 -2.21 13.72 17.50
CA PHE A 108 -1.68 12.42 17.13
C PHE A 108 -2.15 12.07 15.72
N HIS A 109 -1.23 11.54 14.91
CA HIS A 109 -1.49 11.18 13.53
C HIS A 109 -1.04 9.75 13.25
N VAL A 110 -1.90 8.98 12.61
CA VAL A 110 -1.59 7.67 12.02
C VAL A 110 -1.68 7.82 10.50
N VAL A 111 -0.59 7.47 9.82
CA VAL A 111 -0.41 7.56 8.38
C VAL A 111 -0.26 6.17 7.80
N LYS A 112 -1.23 5.78 6.98
CA LYS A 112 -1.24 4.52 6.27
C LYS A 112 -0.99 4.75 4.80
N GLU A 113 0.04 4.11 4.25
CA GLU A 113 0.29 4.10 2.81
C GLU A 113 -0.79 3.26 2.11
N ILE A 114 -1.37 3.78 1.02
CA ILE A 114 -2.51 3.16 0.32
C ILE A 114 -2.30 3.04 -1.19
N SER A 115 -1.08 3.19 -1.71
CA SER A 115 -0.82 3.03 -3.14
C SER A 115 -1.11 1.61 -3.60
N GLU A 116 -0.86 0.61 -2.75
CA GLU A 116 -1.25 -0.79 -3.04
C GLU A 116 -2.75 -0.93 -3.28
N LYS A 117 -3.57 -0.39 -2.37
CA LYS A 117 -5.04 -0.42 -2.41
C LYS A 117 -5.56 0.30 -3.66
N LYS A 118 -5.03 1.50 -3.94
CA LYS A 118 -5.42 2.29 -5.11
C LYS A 118 -5.06 1.59 -6.42
N TRP A 119 -3.85 1.02 -6.50
CA TRP A 119 -3.39 0.30 -7.67
C TRP A 119 -4.21 -0.98 -7.90
N ILE A 120 -4.39 -1.84 -6.90
CA ILE A 120 -5.19 -3.06 -7.01
C ILE A 120 -6.62 -2.72 -7.46
N ALA A 121 -7.27 -1.73 -6.81
CA ALA A 121 -8.61 -1.30 -7.19
C ALA A 121 -8.67 -0.82 -8.66
N SER A 122 -7.63 -0.17 -9.18
CA SER A 122 -7.54 0.23 -10.58
C SER A 122 -7.44 -0.94 -11.55
N GLN A 123 -6.79 -2.04 -11.14
CA GLN A 123 -6.67 -3.23 -11.96
C GLN A 123 -8.01 -3.98 -12.00
N VAL A 124 -8.68 -4.12 -10.85
CA VAL A 124 -9.94 -4.89 -10.71
C VAL A 124 -11.09 -4.25 -11.50
N ARG A 125 -11.14 -2.91 -11.59
CA ARG A 125 -12.22 -2.21 -12.30
C ARG A 125 -12.38 -2.59 -13.77
N ASN A 126 -11.28 -2.96 -14.44
CA ASN A 126 -11.27 -3.13 -15.90
C ASN A 126 -10.84 -4.52 -16.35
N LYS A 127 -10.47 -5.40 -15.40
CA LYS A 127 -9.91 -6.71 -15.70
C LYS A 127 -10.52 -7.77 -14.78
N PRO A 128 -10.86 -8.94 -15.33
CA PRO A 128 -11.25 -10.10 -14.55
C PRO A 128 -10.00 -10.70 -13.90
N ILE A 129 -9.71 -10.19 -12.71
CA ILE A 129 -8.52 -10.56 -11.91
C ILE A 129 -8.85 -11.77 -11.07
N LEU A 130 -8.06 -12.83 -11.19
CA LEU A 130 -8.24 -14.02 -10.38
C LEU A 130 -7.87 -13.73 -8.92
N ALA A 131 -6.67 -13.16 -8.73
CA ALA A 131 -6.18 -12.79 -7.42
C ALA A 131 -5.30 -11.53 -7.46
N SER A 132 -5.19 -10.88 -6.31
CA SER A 132 -4.25 -9.79 -6.07
C SER A 132 -3.51 -10.03 -4.76
N GLY A 133 -2.30 -9.51 -4.63
CA GLY A 133 -1.55 -9.68 -3.40
C GLY A 133 -0.36 -8.76 -3.29
N ILE A 134 0.36 -8.92 -2.19
CA ILE A 134 1.55 -8.15 -1.84
C ILE A 134 2.70 -9.10 -1.58
N LEU A 135 3.87 -8.77 -2.12
CA LEU A 135 5.13 -9.41 -1.82
C LEU A 135 5.98 -8.51 -0.91
N ASP A 136 6.69 -9.13 0.03
CA ASP A 136 7.75 -8.44 0.81
C ASP A 136 9.00 -8.19 -0.04
N GLU A 137 10.02 -7.60 0.58
CA GLU A 137 11.34 -7.35 0.00
C GLU A 137 12.07 -8.63 -0.45
N ASN A 138 11.74 -9.77 0.15
CA ASN A 138 12.26 -11.09 -0.18
C ASN A 138 11.42 -11.83 -1.24
N LEU A 139 10.38 -11.18 -1.77
CA LEU A 139 9.43 -11.72 -2.74
C LEU A 139 8.59 -12.90 -2.21
N ASN A 140 8.38 -12.95 -0.89
CA ASN A 140 7.42 -13.84 -0.26
C ASN A 140 6.04 -13.21 -0.27
N ILE A 141 5.01 -14.03 -0.42
CA ILE A 141 3.62 -13.58 -0.40
C ILE A 141 3.26 -13.17 1.04
N CYS A 142 3.00 -11.89 1.26
CA CYS A 142 2.46 -11.39 2.53
C CYS A 142 0.95 -11.56 2.60
N THR A 143 0.28 -11.20 1.50
CA THR A 143 -1.17 -11.24 1.37
C THR A 143 -1.57 -11.70 -0.03
N ILE A 144 -2.68 -12.41 -0.12
CA ILE A 144 -3.31 -12.79 -1.38
C ILE A 144 -4.83 -12.79 -1.17
N HIS A 145 -5.56 -12.23 -2.13
CA HIS A 145 -7.01 -12.11 -2.15
C HIS A 145 -7.54 -12.61 -3.49
N ASN A 146 -8.48 -13.55 -3.46
CA ASN A 146 -9.21 -14.00 -4.65
C ASN A 146 -10.40 -13.06 -4.92
N HIS A 147 -10.71 -12.81 -6.19
CA HIS A 147 -11.84 -11.92 -6.57
C HIS A 147 -12.98 -12.65 -7.27
N TYR A 148 -12.71 -13.38 -8.37
CA TYR A 148 -13.77 -14.00 -9.18
C TYR A 148 -13.83 -15.52 -8.99
N GLU A 149 -12.77 -16.21 -9.39
CA GLU A 149 -12.63 -17.66 -9.26
C GLU A 149 -11.42 -17.90 -8.36
N PRO A 150 -11.57 -18.61 -7.21
CA PRO A 150 -10.43 -18.92 -6.38
C PRO A 150 -9.42 -19.67 -7.24
N LEU A 151 -8.18 -19.20 -7.23
CA LEU A 151 -7.11 -19.91 -7.89
C LEU A 151 -7.07 -21.33 -7.32
N PRO A 152 -6.86 -22.38 -8.14
CA PRO A 152 -6.87 -23.76 -7.67
C PRO A 152 -5.79 -24.06 -6.61
N PHE A 153 -4.93 -23.07 -6.30
CA PHE A 153 -3.82 -23.14 -5.37
C PHE A 153 -3.96 -22.29 -4.11
N THR A 154 -4.96 -21.41 -4.02
CA THR A 154 -5.26 -20.75 -2.74
C THR A 154 -5.91 -21.75 -1.81
N LEU A 155 -5.07 -22.45 -1.04
CA LEU A 155 -5.48 -23.20 0.14
C LEU A 155 -6.34 -22.30 1.03
N GLU A 156 -7.39 -22.87 1.61
CA GLU A 156 -8.28 -22.19 2.58
C GLU A 156 -7.51 -21.59 3.77
N THR A 157 -6.29 -22.09 4.04
CA THR A 157 -5.37 -21.62 5.10
C THR A 157 -4.44 -20.48 4.70
N GLY A 158 -4.46 -20.04 3.43
CA GLY A 158 -3.61 -18.98 2.87
C GLY A 158 -2.20 -19.45 2.48
N MET A 159 -1.56 -18.67 1.60
CA MET A 159 -0.13 -18.79 1.22
C MET A 159 0.85 -17.82 1.95
N PRO A 160 0.58 -17.23 3.13
CA PRO A 160 1.56 -16.34 3.76
C PRO A 160 2.92 -17.02 3.93
N GLY A 161 3.98 -16.35 3.47
CA GLY A 161 5.37 -16.80 3.65
C GLY A 161 5.93 -17.72 2.55
N ALA A 162 5.09 -18.22 1.64
CA ALA A 162 5.59 -18.94 0.47
C ALA A 162 6.13 -17.97 -0.59
N SER A 163 7.20 -18.36 -1.27
CA SER A 163 7.70 -17.60 -2.42
C SER A 163 6.71 -17.71 -3.58
N LEU A 164 6.42 -16.59 -4.26
CA LEU A 164 5.63 -16.58 -5.50
C LEU A 164 6.18 -17.57 -6.54
N TYR A 165 7.50 -17.76 -6.55
CA TYR A 165 8.19 -18.65 -7.48
C TYR A 165 7.88 -20.13 -7.29
N SER A 166 7.42 -20.54 -6.10
CA SER A 166 7.08 -21.94 -5.83
C SER A 166 5.86 -22.43 -6.60
N TYR A 167 5.06 -21.52 -7.16
CA TYR A 167 3.84 -21.84 -7.91
C TYR A 167 4.05 -21.83 -9.43
N ILE A 168 5.26 -21.51 -9.89
CA ILE A 168 5.58 -21.28 -11.30
C ILE A 168 6.25 -22.53 -11.86
N ASP A 169 5.86 -22.93 -13.07
CA ASP A 169 6.53 -24.00 -13.80
C ASP A 169 8.02 -23.69 -14.02
N GLU A 170 8.86 -24.72 -13.93
CA GLU A 170 10.31 -24.57 -14.00
C GLU A 170 10.76 -23.92 -15.33
N ALA A 171 10.06 -24.22 -16.44
CA ALA A 171 10.38 -23.65 -17.75
C ALA A 171 10.12 -22.13 -17.83
N ASP A 172 9.19 -21.61 -17.03
CA ASP A 172 8.84 -20.19 -17.00
C ASP A 172 9.53 -19.40 -15.89
N LEU A 173 10.13 -20.07 -14.90
CA LEU A 173 10.68 -19.47 -13.69
C LEU A 173 11.70 -18.35 -13.97
N MET A 174 12.68 -18.60 -14.85
CA MET A 174 13.71 -17.61 -15.19
C MET A 174 13.14 -16.37 -15.88
N LYS A 175 12.12 -16.56 -16.73
CA LYS A 175 11.43 -15.45 -17.41
C LYS A 175 10.67 -14.58 -16.42
N VAL A 176 10.00 -15.20 -15.44
CA VAL A 176 9.27 -14.47 -14.40
C VAL A 176 10.23 -13.72 -13.48
N LYS A 177 11.28 -14.39 -12.97
CA LYS A 177 12.33 -13.74 -12.17
C LYS A 177 12.89 -12.50 -12.87
N ARG A 178 13.27 -12.63 -14.14
CA ARG A 178 13.80 -11.50 -14.93
C ARG A 178 12.79 -10.36 -15.06
N SER A 179 11.51 -10.67 -15.25
CA SER A 179 10.45 -9.65 -15.35
C SER A 179 10.26 -8.89 -14.04
N VAL A 180 10.21 -9.61 -12.91
CA VAL A 180 10.09 -9.02 -11.56
C VAL A 180 11.33 -8.20 -11.20
N SER A 181 12.54 -8.71 -11.45
CA SER A 181 13.78 -7.95 -11.24
C SER A 181 13.80 -6.66 -12.05
N LYS A 182 13.41 -6.69 -13.32
CA LYS A 182 13.30 -5.47 -14.16
C LYS A 182 12.22 -4.51 -13.65
N ALA A 183 11.11 -5.02 -13.10
CA ALA A 183 10.09 -4.17 -12.51
C ALA A 183 10.70 -3.37 -11.35
N ILE A 184 11.37 -4.06 -10.43
CA ILE A 184 12.03 -3.49 -9.25
C ILE A 184 13.14 -2.51 -9.66
N GLU A 185 14.05 -2.92 -10.55
CA GLU A 185 15.17 -2.10 -11.05
C GLU A 185 14.67 -0.79 -11.67
N TYR A 186 13.64 -0.86 -12.52
CA TYR A 186 13.12 0.32 -13.22
C TYR A 186 11.98 1.03 -12.49
N ARG A 187 11.53 0.54 -11.32
CA ARG A 187 10.34 1.03 -10.58
C ARG A 187 9.10 1.15 -11.46
N GLN A 188 8.96 0.23 -12.41
CA GLN A 188 7.92 0.24 -13.43
C GLN A 188 7.07 -1.00 -13.36
N GLU A 189 5.82 -0.85 -13.78
CA GLU A 189 4.97 -2.01 -13.99
C GLU A 189 5.56 -2.91 -15.07
N LYS A 190 5.57 -4.21 -14.79
CA LYS A 190 5.88 -5.24 -15.78
C LYS A 190 4.83 -6.33 -15.69
N GLN A 191 4.63 -7.00 -16.81
CA GLN A 191 3.74 -8.14 -16.89
C GLN A 191 4.45 -9.30 -17.59
N VAL A 192 4.14 -10.51 -17.17
CA VAL A 192 4.71 -11.73 -17.74
C VAL A 192 3.69 -12.86 -17.64
N ALA A 193 3.55 -13.61 -18.72
CA ALA A 193 2.74 -14.83 -18.73
C ALA A 193 3.59 -16.02 -18.28
N PHE A 194 3.01 -16.95 -17.54
CA PHE A 194 3.66 -18.16 -17.04
C PHE A 194 2.64 -19.28 -16.87
N HIS A 195 3.10 -20.51 -16.90
CA HIS A 195 2.30 -21.67 -16.48
C HIS A 195 2.51 -21.91 -14.99
N THR A 196 1.44 -22.22 -14.29
CA THR A 196 1.55 -22.76 -12.94
C THR A 196 2.16 -24.17 -12.99
N ASN A 197 2.84 -24.60 -11.94
CA ASN A 197 3.35 -25.98 -11.87
C ASN A 197 2.23 -27.04 -11.89
N GLY A 198 2.59 -28.30 -12.09
CA GLY A 198 1.63 -29.42 -12.20
C GLY A 198 1.01 -29.90 -10.88
N LEU A 199 1.09 -29.13 -9.79
CA LEU A 199 0.60 -29.53 -8.47
C LEU A 199 -0.93 -29.41 -8.30
N TYR A 200 -1.67 -29.10 -9.38
CA TYR A 200 -3.11 -28.83 -9.33
C TYR A 200 -3.92 -29.92 -10.01
N GLU A 201 -5.08 -30.24 -9.43
CA GLU A 201 -6.00 -31.27 -9.95
C GLU A 201 -6.44 -31.01 -11.39
N VAL A 202 -6.48 -29.74 -11.80
CA VAL A 202 -6.92 -29.30 -13.14
C VAL A 202 -5.74 -29.19 -14.14
N GLY A 203 -4.52 -29.53 -13.72
CA GLY A 203 -3.31 -29.38 -14.50
C GLY A 203 -2.75 -27.94 -14.52
N PRO A 204 -1.67 -27.70 -15.28
CA PRO A 204 -1.01 -26.39 -15.34
C PRO A 204 -1.92 -25.34 -15.99
N VAL A 205 -2.11 -24.21 -15.29
CA VAL A 205 -2.91 -23.08 -15.78
C VAL A 205 -1.98 -21.99 -16.29
N LYS A 206 -2.28 -21.43 -17.46
CA LYS A 206 -1.53 -20.29 -17.98
C LYS A 206 -2.07 -18.99 -17.42
N LEU A 207 -1.25 -18.31 -16.64
CA LEU A 207 -1.56 -17.05 -16.00
C LEU A 207 -0.70 -15.92 -16.56
N ARG A 208 -1.15 -14.68 -16.34
CA ARG A 208 -0.33 -13.49 -16.48
C ARG A 208 -0.31 -12.77 -15.14
N VAL A 209 0.90 -12.52 -14.64
CA VAL A 209 1.11 -11.64 -13.49
C VAL A 209 1.42 -10.25 -14.00
N ILE A 210 0.82 -9.24 -13.38
CA ILE A 210 1.23 -7.84 -13.47
C ILE A 210 1.79 -7.47 -12.11
N VAL A 211 3.00 -6.93 -12.05
CA VAL A 211 3.66 -6.51 -10.82
C VAL A 211 3.90 -5.01 -10.83
N LYS A 212 3.70 -4.37 -9.67
CA LYS A 212 3.96 -2.96 -9.41
C LYS A 212 4.85 -2.82 -8.17
N PRO A 213 6.10 -2.39 -8.33
CA PRO A 213 6.93 -1.96 -7.21
C PRO A 213 6.30 -0.73 -6.55
N LEU A 214 6.25 -0.75 -5.22
CA LEU A 214 5.82 0.35 -4.37
C LEU A 214 7.06 0.90 -3.67
N VAL A 215 7.18 2.22 -3.68
CA VAL A 215 8.38 2.90 -3.19
C VAL A 215 8.08 3.81 -2.01
N ASN A 216 9.09 4.03 -1.16
CA ASN A 216 9.06 5.10 -0.17
C ASN A 216 9.51 6.44 -0.77
N GLY A 217 9.61 7.47 0.07
CA GLY A 217 10.06 8.80 -0.33
C GLY A 217 11.52 8.89 -0.80
N ASN A 218 12.36 7.89 -0.52
CA ASN A 218 13.72 7.76 -1.06
C ASN A 218 13.78 7.06 -2.42
N ASN A 219 12.62 6.63 -2.96
CA ASN A 219 12.53 5.83 -4.18
C ASN A 219 13.11 4.40 -4.03
N ASP A 220 13.20 3.92 -2.79
CA ASP A 220 13.52 2.53 -2.45
C ASP A 220 12.25 1.68 -2.54
N VAL A 221 12.35 0.50 -3.15
CA VAL A 221 11.21 -0.43 -3.24
C VAL A 221 11.01 -1.07 -1.87
N ILE A 222 9.81 -0.88 -1.30
CA ILE A 222 9.45 -1.39 0.03
C ILE A 222 8.57 -2.64 -0.05
N LYS A 223 7.79 -2.77 -1.12
CA LYS A 223 6.86 -3.88 -1.37
C LYS A 223 6.62 -4.01 -2.87
N VAL A 224 6.12 -5.16 -3.30
CA VAL A 224 5.65 -5.35 -4.68
C VAL A 224 4.19 -5.80 -4.66
N ALA A 225 3.30 -4.98 -5.20
CA ALA A 225 1.92 -5.40 -5.44
C ALA A 225 1.84 -6.24 -6.71
N PHE A 226 0.95 -7.22 -6.74
CA PHE A 226 0.71 -8.02 -7.93
C PHE A 226 -0.77 -8.32 -8.16
N VAL A 227 -1.12 -8.57 -9.41
CA VAL A 227 -2.42 -9.13 -9.81
C VAL A 227 -2.20 -10.29 -10.79
N LEU A 228 -3.05 -11.30 -10.71
CA LEU A 228 -3.05 -12.49 -11.54
C LEU A 228 -4.31 -12.52 -12.41
N ILE A 229 -4.14 -12.77 -13.71
CA ILE A 229 -5.23 -12.93 -14.68
C ILE A 229 -5.02 -14.22 -15.48
N ARG A 230 -6.09 -14.85 -15.99
CA ARG A 230 -5.94 -15.94 -16.97
C ARG A 230 -5.32 -15.39 -18.26
N ALA A 231 -4.35 -16.12 -18.82
CA ALA A 231 -3.70 -15.74 -20.06
C ALA A 231 -4.39 -16.30 -21.32
N GLU A 232 -5.26 -17.31 -21.18
CA GLU A 232 -6.03 -17.90 -22.29
C GLU A 232 -7.54 -17.68 -22.12
N GLY A 233 -8.22 -17.33 -23.22
CA GLY A 233 -9.67 -17.46 -23.39
C GLY A 233 -10.58 -16.47 -22.65
N PHE A 234 -10.76 -15.25 -23.18
CA PHE A 234 -12.01 -14.48 -23.03
C PHE A 234 -12.95 -14.66 -24.25
N GLY A 235 -12.70 -15.68 -25.06
CA GLY A 235 -13.45 -15.93 -26.31
C GLY A 235 -14.68 -16.81 -26.19
N ALA A 236 -15.09 -17.26 -25.00
CA ALA A 236 -16.18 -18.23 -24.84
C ALA A 236 -17.03 -18.03 -23.57
N LEU A 237 -17.23 -16.77 -23.15
CA LEU A 237 -18.32 -16.42 -22.22
C LEU A 237 -19.19 -15.34 -22.88
N ASN A 238 -19.74 -15.67 -24.05
CA ASN A 238 -21.05 -15.15 -24.41
C ASN A 238 -22.07 -15.96 -23.61
N GLU A 239 -22.47 -15.45 -22.45
CA GLU A 239 -23.87 -15.26 -22.04
C GLU A 239 -23.94 -14.91 -20.55
N SER A 240 -24.61 -13.78 -20.27
CA SER A 240 -24.93 -13.19 -18.96
C SER A 240 -23.76 -12.59 -18.15
N ILE A 241 -23.27 -11.44 -18.61
CA ILE A 241 -22.68 -10.46 -17.67
C ILE A 241 -23.85 -9.93 -16.83
N VAL A 242 -24.05 -10.49 -15.64
CA VAL A 242 -24.90 -9.84 -14.62
C VAL A 242 -24.07 -8.69 -14.03
N PRO A 243 -24.54 -7.43 -14.08
CA PRO A 243 -23.79 -6.30 -13.56
C PRO A 243 -23.51 -6.44 -12.05
N PRO A 244 -22.44 -5.81 -11.51
CA PRO A 244 -22.01 -5.94 -10.11
C PRO A 244 -22.95 -5.34 -9.05
N LEU A 245 -24.23 -5.11 -9.38
CA LEU A 245 -25.22 -4.48 -8.49
C LEU A 245 -26.08 -5.48 -7.71
N LEU A 246 -25.85 -6.79 -7.83
CA LEU A 246 -26.67 -7.81 -7.14
C LEU A 246 -26.03 -8.45 -5.90
N LEU A 247 -24.79 -8.11 -5.53
CA LEU A 247 -24.14 -8.60 -4.30
C LEU A 247 -24.42 -7.73 -3.07
N ALA A 248 -25.28 -6.71 -3.18
CA ALA A 248 -25.64 -5.81 -2.08
C ALA A 248 -26.91 -6.22 -1.30
N CYS A 249 -27.43 -7.44 -1.47
CA CYS A 249 -28.69 -7.86 -0.83
C CYS A 249 -28.70 -9.29 -0.24
N LEU A 250 -27.55 -9.85 0.14
CA LEU A 250 -27.49 -11.08 0.95
C LEU A 250 -26.50 -10.92 2.11
#